data_AF-A0A8T0E639-F1
#
_entry.id   AF-A0A8T0E639-F1
#
_cell.length_a   1.000
_cell.length_b   1.000
_cell.length_c   1.000
_cell.angle_alpha   90.00
_cell.angle_beta   90.00
_cell.angle_gamma   90.00
#
_symmetry.space_group_name_H-M   'P 1'
#
loop_
_entity.id
_entity.type
_entity.pdbx_description
1 polymer ?
#
loop_
_entity_poly.entity_id
_entity_poly.type
_entity_poly.pdbx_seq_one_letter_code
_entity_poly.pdbx_strand_id
1 'polypeptide(L)'
;MGSKATKEPPKDLRPAFDIYIQKVGKDGYLTAAGFRKWLNEAFIIGEDSDVTVVEVEEILSSNKEFRNDLDFDRFKKCVDDLIKKKKLDETETIDQLISAAKAHEHT
;
A
#
# COMPACT_ATOMS: atom_id res chain seq x y z
N MET A 1 -25.75 25.04 1.12
CA MET A 1 -25.54 24.13 2.26
C MET A 1 -24.28 23.35 1.97
N GLY A 2 -23.23 23.52 2.78
CA GLY A 2 -21.95 22.85 2.56
C GLY A 2 -22.12 21.35 2.76
N SER A 3 -21.89 20.57 1.70
CA SER A 3 -21.79 19.13 1.79
C SER A 3 -20.63 18.80 2.73
N LYS A 4 -20.97 18.40 3.97
CA LYS A 4 -20.00 17.73 4.84
C LYS A 4 -19.56 16.50 4.07
N ALA A 5 -18.30 16.48 3.64
CA ALA A 5 -17.65 15.28 3.16
C ALA A 5 -17.74 14.26 4.30
N THR A 6 -18.74 13.39 4.25
CA THR A 6 -18.76 12.15 5.02
C THR A 6 -17.57 11.35 4.51
N LYS A 7 -16.43 11.44 5.21
CA LYS A 7 -15.29 10.56 4.97
C LYS A 7 -15.81 9.13 5.13
N GLU A 8 -16.03 8.44 4.02
CA GLU A 8 -16.39 7.03 4.03
C GLU A 8 -15.30 6.26 4.78
N PRO A 9 -15.67 5.23 5.56
CA PRO A 9 -14.69 4.41 6.22
C PRO A 9 -13.74 3.82 5.18
N PRO A 10 -12.44 3.69 5.51
CA PRO A 10 -11.46 3.11 4.61
C PRO A 10 -11.93 1.72 4.13
N LYS A 11 -11.82 1.51 2.82
CA LYS A 11 -12.21 0.24 2.19
C LYS A 11 -11.30 -0.89 2.65
N ASP A 12 -11.80 -2.12 2.57
CA ASP A 12 -11.01 -3.29 2.95
C ASP A 12 -9.90 -3.55 1.92
N LEU A 13 -8.65 -3.54 2.38
CA LEU A 13 -7.46 -3.77 1.56
C LEU A 13 -7.22 -5.26 1.24
N ARG A 14 -7.92 -6.20 1.90
CA ARG A 14 -7.63 -7.63 1.79
C ARG A 14 -7.84 -8.16 0.37
N PRO A 15 -8.98 -7.90 -0.30
CA PRO A 15 -9.17 -8.35 -1.68
C PRO A 15 -8.09 -7.82 -2.62
N ALA A 16 -7.71 -6.55 -2.46
CA ALA A 16 -6.67 -5.93 -3.26
C ALA A 16 -5.30 -6.58 -3.01
N PHE A 17 -4.97 -6.87 -1.75
CA PHE A 17 -3.75 -7.58 -1.41
C PHE A 17 -3.72 -8.97 -2.05
N ASP A 18 -4.79 -9.77 -1.90
CA ASP A 18 -4.88 -11.12 -2.47
C ASP A 18 -4.74 -11.11 -4.00
N ILE A 19 -5.39 -10.17 -4.71
CA ILE A 19 -5.25 -9.99 -6.17
C ILE A 19 -3.78 -9.69 -6.53
N TYR A 20 -3.18 -8.74 -5.82
CA TYR A 20 -1.85 -8.24 -6.15
C TYR A 20 -0.77 -9.30 -5.89
N ILE A 21 -0.83 -10.04 -4.78
CA ILE A 21 0.14 -11.11 -4.49
C ILE A 21 0.01 -12.32 -5.42
N GLN A 22 -1.16 -12.58 -6.00
CA GLN A 22 -1.29 -13.63 -7.01
C GLN A 22 -0.54 -13.30 -8.30
N LYS A 23 -0.35 -12.01 -8.61
CA LYS A 23 0.29 -11.55 -9.84
C LYS A 23 1.77 -11.23 -9.65
N VAL A 24 2.12 -10.56 -8.55
CA VAL A 24 3.49 -10.08 -8.30
C VAL A 24 4.12 -10.63 -7.02
N GLY A 25 3.33 -11.33 -6.20
CA GLY A 25 3.81 -11.95 -4.98
C GLY A 25 4.51 -13.28 -5.25
N LYS A 26 5.01 -13.88 -4.17
CA LYS A 26 5.67 -15.18 -4.19
C LYS A 26 5.18 -16.00 -3.00
N ASP A 27 4.72 -17.24 -3.26
CA ASP A 27 4.25 -18.17 -2.23
C ASP A 27 3.14 -17.59 -1.31
N GLY A 28 2.30 -16.68 -1.83
CA GLY A 28 1.23 -16.03 -1.06
C GLY A 28 1.69 -14.84 -0.20
N TYR A 29 2.91 -14.35 -0.41
CA TYR A 29 3.46 -13.19 0.27
C TYR A 29 3.84 -12.08 -0.72
N LEU A 30 3.80 -10.83 -0.25
CA LEU A 30 4.23 -9.66 -1.00
C LEU A 30 5.71 -9.38 -0.71
N THR A 31 6.58 -9.52 -1.71
CA THR A 31 7.99 -9.18 -1.54
C THR A 31 8.17 -7.67 -1.30
N ALA A 32 9.26 -7.26 -0.64
CA ALA A 32 9.60 -5.83 -0.46
C ALA A 32 9.64 -5.06 -1.81
N ALA A 33 10.15 -5.70 -2.86
CA ALA A 33 10.15 -5.15 -4.22
C ALA A 33 8.72 -5.01 -4.77
N GLY A 34 7.87 -6.01 -4.55
CA GLY A 34 6.44 -5.96 -4.90
C GLY A 34 5.70 -4.85 -4.16
N PHE A 35 5.97 -4.65 -2.87
CA PHE A 35 5.37 -3.56 -2.10
C PHE A 35 5.77 -2.19 -2.64
N ARG A 36 7.07 -1.97 -2.90
CA ARG A 36 7.54 -0.73 -3.52
C ARG A 36 6.89 -0.50 -4.89
N LYS A 37 6.80 -1.55 -5.71
CA LYS A 37 6.14 -1.47 -7.02
C LYS A 37 4.68 -1.06 -6.85
N TRP A 38 3.96 -1.66 -5.91
CA TRP A 38 2.56 -1.34 -5.67
C TRP A 38 2.35 0.11 -5.27
N LEU A 39 3.17 0.63 -4.35
CA LEU A 39 3.11 2.03 -3.96
C LEU A 39 3.39 2.98 -5.13
N ASN A 40 4.27 2.59 -6.05
CA ASN A 40 4.57 3.40 -7.23
C ASN A 40 3.42 3.37 -8.25
N GLU A 41 2.83 2.19 -8.49
CA GLU A 41 1.65 2.03 -9.36
C GLU A 41 0.40 2.72 -8.78
N ALA A 42 0.31 2.80 -7.45
CA ALA A 42 -0.70 3.55 -6.73
C ALA A 42 -0.42 5.07 -6.70
N PHE A 43 0.69 5.54 -7.30
CA PHE A 43 1.13 6.94 -7.25
C PHE A 43 1.35 7.47 -5.82
N ILE A 44 1.52 6.58 -4.85
CA ILE A 44 1.86 6.93 -3.47
C ILE A 44 3.33 7.30 -3.37
N ILE A 45 4.20 6.71 -4.19
CA ILE A 45 5.61 7.12 -4.34
C ILE A 45 5.90 7.49 -5.80
N GLY A 46 6.65 8.55 -6.04
CA GLY A 46 6.94 9.03 -7.39
C GLY A 46 7.55 10.44 -7.39
N GLU A 47 7.73 11.01 -8.59
CA GLU A 47 8.32 12.35 -8.76
C GLU A 47 7.45 13.46 -8.15
N ASP A 48 6.12 13.28 -8.17
CA ASP A 48 5.12 14.21 -7.62
C ASP A 48 4.67 13.87 -6.18
N SER A 49 5.29 12.89 -5.52
CA SER A 49 4.88 12.47 -4.17
C SER A 49 5.85 12.92 -3.08
N ASP A 50 5.31 13.32 -1.94
CA ASP A 50 6.04 13.58 -0.69
C ASP A 50 6.69 12.32 -0.07
N VAL A 51 6.33 11.15 -0.57
CA VAL A 51 6.88 9.87 -0.11
C VAL A 51 8.02 9.41 -1.01
N THR A 52 9.22 9.37 -0.45
CA THR A 52 10.41 8.87 -1.15
C THR A 52 10.58 7.37 -0.96
N VAL A 53 11.33 6.76 -1.88
CA VAL A 53 11.73 5.34 -1.81
C VAL A 53 12.46 5.04 -0.50
N VAL A 54 13.33 5.95 -0.06
CA VAL A 54 14.12 5.78 1.17
C VAL A 54 13.20 5.59 2.38
N GLU A 55 12.13 6.40 2.47
CA GLU A 55 11.17 6.32 3.57
C GLU A 55 10.41 5.00 3.58
N VAL A 56 10.08 4.47 2.40
CA VAL A 56 9.48 3.13 2.27
C VAL A 56 10.45 2.06 2.76
N GLU A 57 11.73 2.16 2.38
CA GLU A 57 12.75 1.21 2.85
C GLU A 57 13.00 1.30 4.36
N GLU A 58 12.91 2.49 4.96
CA GLU A 58 12.95 2.66 6.42
C GLU A 58 11.76 1.98 7.12
N ILE A 59 10.55 2.09 6.56
CA ILE A 59 9.36 1.43 7.13
C ILE A 59 9.50 -0.09 7.03
N LEU A 60 9.91 -0.60 5.87
CA LEU A 60 10.20 -2.03 5.68
C LEU A 60 11.30 -2.51 6.64
N SER A 61 12.35 -1.71 6.80
CA SER A 61 13.46 -1.98 7.72
C SER A 61 13.07 -1.88 9.20
N SER A 62 12.05 -1.10 9.55
CA SER A 62 11.54 -1.03 10.92
C SER A 62 10.72 -2.27 11.27
N ASN A 63 10.24 -2.99 10.26
CA ASN A 63 9.56 -4.28 10.38
C ASN A 63 10.52 -5.48 10.18
N LYS A 64 11.80 -5.30 10.56
CA LYS A 64 12.98 -6.17 10.33
C LYS A 64 12.92 -7.60 10.85
N GLU A 65 11.88 -7.99 11.57
CA GLU A 65 11.80 -9.34 12.17
C GLU A 65 11.52 -10.45 11.16
N PHE A 66 11.39 -10.14 9.86
CA PHE A 66 10.86 -11.07 8.89
C PHE A 66 11.68 -11.16 7.61
N ARG A 67 11.66 -12.35 6.98
CA ARG A 67 12.07 -12.55 5.58
C ARG A 67 11.46 -11.43 4.73
N ASN A 68 12.09 -11.09 3.61
CA ASN A 68 11.74 -10.00 2.69
C ASN A 68 10.30 -10.00 2.10
N ASP A 69 9.39 -10.78 2.70
CA ASP A 69 8.06 -11.15 2.28
C ASP A 69 7.05 -10.70 3.37
N LEU A 70 6.07 -9.88 2.96
CA LEU A 70 5.02 -9.31 3.79
C LEU A 70 3.75 -10.14 3.63
N ASP A 71 3.21 -10.65 4.74
CA ASP A 71 1.81 -11.07 4.80
C ASP A 71 0.89 -9.84 4.90
N PHE A 72 -0.42 -10.06 4.80
CA PHE A 72 -1.40 -8.98 4.82
C PHE A 72 -1.34 -8.09 6.08
N ASP A 73 -1.13 -8.68 7.26
CA ASP A 73 -1.14 -7.92 8.51
C ASP A 73 0.06 -6.97 8.55
N ARG A 74 1.22 -7.45 8.08
CA ARG A 74 2.43 -6.63 7.93
C ARG A 74 2.33 -5.61 6.84
N PHE A 75 1.77 -5.97 5.69
CA PHE A 75 1.50 -5.02 4.62
C PHE A 75 0.62 -3.88 5.14
N LYS A 76 -0.49 -4.21 5.80
CA LYS A 76 -1.41 -3.24 6.39
C LYS A 76 -0.67 -2.36 7.41
N LYS A 77 0.17 -2.94 8.26
CA LYS A 77 0.99 -2.19 9.21
C LYS A 77 1.96 -1.24 8.51
N CYS A 78 2.65 -1.67 7.46
CA CYS A 78 3.55 -0.81 6.69
C CYS A 78 2.80 0.37 6.03
N VAL A 79 1.59 0.12 5.52
CA VAL A 79 0.72 1.16 4.95
C VAL A 79 0.26 2.14 6.04
N ASP A 80 -0.18 1.65 7.20
CA ASP A 80 -0.59 2.48 8.34
C ASP A 80 0.57 3.34 8.89
N ASP A 81 1.77 2.75 9.06
CA ASP A 81 2.99 3.48 9.42
C ASP A 81 3.33 4.55 8.38
N LEU A 82 3.15 4.25 7.09
CA LEU A 82 3.42 5.20 6.02
C LEU A 82 2.44 6.37 6.07
N ILE A 83 1.14 6.08 6.18
CA ILE A 83 0.08 7.08 6.32
C ILE A 83 0.35 7.96 7.54
N LYS A 84 0.73 7.39 8.68
CA LYS A 84 1.03 8.14 9.91
C LYS A 84 2.29 8.99 9.78
N LYS A 85 3.39 8.43 9.26
CA LYS A 85 4.68 9.11 9.12
C LYS A 85 4.59 10.26 8.13
N LYS A 86 3.84 10.09 7.04
CA LYS A 86 3.69 11.06 5.95
C LYS A 86 2.41 11.89 6.03
N LYS A 87 1.56 11.61 7.02
CA LYS A 87 0.25 12.27 7.21
C LYS A 87 -0.61 12.23 5.95
N LEU A 88 -0.57 11.10 5.24
CA LEU A 88 -1.39 10.88 4.06
C LEU A 88 -2.87 10.75 4.46
N ASP A 89 -3.78 10.96 3.52
CA ASP A 89 -5.18 10.61 3.76
C ASP A 89 -5.35 9.08 3.63
N GLU A 90 -5.78 8.44 4.72
CA GLU A 90 -5.93 6.99 4.79
C GLU A 90 -6.91 6.46 3.74
N THR A 91 -8.05 7.12 3.57
CA THR A 91 -9.09 6.71 2.62
C THR A 91 -8.57 6.81 1.18
N GLU A 92 -7.91 7.92 0.84
CA GLU A 92 -7.31 8.11 -0.49
C GLU A 92 -6.20 7.10 -0.77
N THR A 93 -5.27 6.92 0.18
CA THR A 93 -4.14 5.98 0.05
C THR A 93 -4.64 4.55 -0.18
N ILE A 94 -5.67 4.14 0.57
CA ILE A 94 -6.28 2.81 0.43
C ILE A 94 -6.99 2.67 -0.92
N ASP A 95 -7.72 3.70 -1.37
CA ASP A 95 -8.40 3.67 -2.66
C ASP A 95 -7.42 3.57 -3.84
N GLN A 96 -6.29 4.27 -3.75
CA GLN A 96 -5.19 4.19 -4.73
C GLN A 96 -4.58 2.79 -4.77
N LEU A 97 -4.31 2.17 -3.62
CA LEU A 97 -3.80 0.79 -3.53
C LEU A 97 -4.79 -0.20 -4.16
N ILE A 98 -6.08 -0.07 -3.84
CA ILE A 98 -7.14 -0.92 -4.41
C ILE A 98 -7.22 -0.74 -5.92
N SER A 99 -7.18 0.50 -6.40
CA SER A 99 -7.22 0.82 -7.83
C SER A 99 -6.02 0.24 -8.57
N ALA A 100 -4.82 0.37 -8.00
CA ALA A 100 -3.62 -0.25 -8.54
C ALA A 100 -3.73 -1.78 -8.58
N ALA A 101 -4.27 -2.43 -7.54
CA ALA A 101 -4.45 -3.88 -7.54
C ALA A 101 -5.46 -4.35 -8.60
N LYS A 102 -6.57 -3.63 -8.77
CA LYS A 102 -7.58 -3.94 -9.79
C LYS A 102 -7.05 -3.81 -11.21
N ALA A 103 -6.09 -2.92 -11.46
CA ALA A 103 -5.43 -2.84 -12.77
C ALA A 103 -4.75 -4.18 -13.16
N HIS A 104 -4.30 -4.96 -12.18
CA HIS A 104 -3.71 -6.30 -12.38
C HIS A 104 -4.75 -7.42 -12.48
N GLU A 105 -6.02 -7.19 -12.14
CA GLU A 105 -7.10 -8.17 -12.29
C GLU A 105 -7.46 -8.42 -13.77
N HIS A 106 -7.37 -7.37 -14.60
CA HIS A 106 -7.76 -7.40 -16.02
C HIS A 106 -6.61 -7.69 -17.00
N THR A 107 -5.41 -7.97 -16.50
CA THR A 107 -4.20 -8.24 -17.30
C THR A 107 -3.81 -9.72 -17.21
#